data_AF-A0A448HK27-F1
#
_entry.id   AF-A0A448HK27-F1
#
_cell.length_a   1.000
_cell.length_b   1.000
_cell.length_c   1.000
_cell.angle_alpha   90.00
_cell.angle_beta   90.00
_cell.angle_gamma   90.00
#
_symmetry.space_group_name_H-M   'P 1'
#
loop_
_entity.id
_entity.type
_entity.pdbx_description
1 polymer ?
#
loop_
_entity_poly.entity_id
_entity_poly.type
_entity_poly.pdbx_seq_one_letter_code
_entity_poly.pdbx_strand_id
1 'polypeptide(L)'
;MSAYVPVRGAEGREVSQTRGMTTSARLRISLDSSSPEPVFSQICSAISSEVTFGRLQPGMRLPTTRALAAELQVAVNTVAKVYRELEIAGFVEGRGRQGTFIVDQSGTAGEREALRFTTSMRDLGLTREQALALVERAWG
;
A
#
# COMPACT_ATOMS: atom_id res chain seq x y z
N MET A 1 -1.86 -25.14 36.86
CA MET A 1 -2.20 -23.81 36.33
C MET A 1 -0.90 -23.14 35.92
N SER A 2 -0.68 -23.00 34.60
CA SER A 2 0.43 -22.35 33.86
C SER A 2 1.88 -22.45 34.39
N ALA A 3 2.76 -23.08 33.61
CA ALA A 3 3.91 -22.37 33.02
C ALA A 3 4.71 -23.26 32.03
N TYR A 4 4.86 -22.71 30.83
CA TYR A 4 6.09 -22.69 30.03
C TYR A 4 6.74 -24.01 29.57
N VAL A 5 6.52 -24.34 28.30
CA VAL A 5 7.31 -25.31 27.54
C VAL A 5 8.32 -24.53 26.67
N PRO A 6 9.64 -24.77 26.79
CA PRO A 6 10.62 -24.08 25.97
C PRO A 6 10.77 -24.82 24.63
N VAL A 7 10.75 -24.08 23.52
CA VAL A 7 11.31 -24.55 22.25
C VAL A 7 12.63 -23.81 22.01
N ARG A 8 13.72 -24.49 22.35
CA ARG A 8 15.08 -24.17 21.87
C ARG A 8 15.26 -24.78 20.48
N GLY A 9 15.78 -23.99 19.55
CA GLY A 9 16.55 -24.50 18.42
C GLY A 9 15.94 -24.30 17.03
N ALA A 10 16.13 -23.11 16.48
CA ALA A 10 16.42 -22.89 15.06
C ALA A 10 17.20 -21.57 15.03
N GLU A 11 18.51 -21.64 15.28
CA GLU A 11 19.50 -21.60 14.21
C GLU A 11 19.41 -20.32 13.40
N GLY A 12 20.49 -19.54 13.51
CA GLY A 12 20.64 -18.25 12.86
C GLY A 12 20.44 -18.41 11.36
N ARG A 13 19.35 -17.84 10.86
CA ARG A 13 19.32 -17.34 9.51
C ARG A 13 19.63 -15.86 9.60
N GLU A 14 20.87 -15.58 9.26
CA GLU A 14 21.41 -14.32 8.79
C GLU A 14 20.38 -13.61 7.90
N VAL A 15 19.53 -12.78 8.51
CA VAL A 15 18.62 -11.91 7.77
C VAL A 15 19.48 -10.77 7.27
N SER A 16 20.11 -11.03 6.13
CA SER A 16 20.89 -10.08 5.37
C SER A 16 20.06 -8.82 5.16
N GLN A 17 20.57 -7.79 5.82
CA GLN A 17 20.26 -6.38 5.78
C GLN A 17 20.19 -5.88 4.33
N THR A 18 19.09 -6.15 3.63
CA THR A 18 18.83 -5.59 2.30
C THR A 18 17.97 -4.36 2.46
N ARG A 19 18.68 -3.26 2.70
CA ARG A 19 18.36 -1.86 2.37
C ARG A 19 17.16 -1.74 1.42
N GLY A 20 16.11 -1.05 1.87
CA GLY A 20 14.83 -0.89 1.17
C GLY A 20 14.96 -0.52 -0.31
N MET A 21 14.84 -1.52 -1.18
CA MET A 21 14.46 -1.33 -2.57
C MET A 21 12.94 -1.31 -2.61
N THR A 22 12.35 -0.12 -2.74
CA THR A 22 10.92 0.01 -3.08
C THR A 22 10.74 -0.55 -4.49
N THR A 23 10.29 -1.80 -4.61
CA THR A 23 9.91 -2.39 -5.88
C THR A 23 8.76 -1.58 -6.47
N SER A 24 9.05 -0.78 -7.49
CA SER A 24 8.02 -0.09 -8.28
C SER A 24 7.19 -1.14 -8.99
N ALA A 25 5.88 -1.13 -8.77
CA ALA A 25 4.96 -2.00 -9.48
C ALA A 25 5.03 -1.73 -10.99
N ARG A 26 5.17 -2.77 -11.81
CA ARG A 26 4.86 -2.69 -13.25
C ARG A 26 3.38 -3.01 -13.42
N LEU A 27 2.58 -1.99 -13.73
CA LEU A 27 1.13 -2.13 -13.93
C LEU A 27 0.85 -2.59 -15.36
N ARG A 28 0.45 -3.85 -15.55
CA ARG A 28 -0.01 -4.33 -16.88
C ARG A 28 -1.48 -4.01 -17.05
N ILE A 29 -1.79 -2.79 -17.49
CA ILE A 29 -3.17 -2.35 -17.74
C ILE A 29 -3.38 -2.25 -19.25
N SER A 30 -4.42 -2.90 -19.76
CA SER A 30 -4.86 -2.77 -21.16
C SER A 30 -6.15 -1.96 -21.19
N LEU A 31 -6.18 -0.91 -22.01
CA LEU A 31 -7.36 -0.07 -22.20
C LEU A 31 -8.09 -0.50 -23.47
N ASP A 32 -9.41 -0.62 -23.39
CA ASP A 32 -10.27 -0.90 -24.53
C ASP A 32 -10.92 0.40 -25.00
N SER A 33 -10.45 0.93 -26.12
CA SER A 33 -11.01 2.14 -26.75
C SER A 33 -12.37 1.91 -27.43
N SER A 34 -12.76 0.64 -27.65
CA SER A 34 -14.06 0.28 -28.21
C SER A 34 -15.14 0.08 -27.13
N SER A 35 -14.72 -0.03 -25.87
CA SER A 35 -15.62 -0.13 -24.74
C SER A 35 -16.39 1.17 -24.51
N PRO A 36 -17.70 1.12 -24.17
CA PRO A 36 -18.45 2.29 -23.74
C PRO A 36 -18.02 2.78 -22.35
N GLU A 37 -17.21 2.00 -21.61
CA GLU A 37 -16.71 2.38 -20.30
C GLU A 37 -15.66 3.50 -20.42
N PRO A 38 -15.79 4.61 -19.66
CA PRO A 38 -14.77 5.66 -19.66
C PRO A 38 -13.38 5.13 -19.26
N VAL A 39 -12.33 5.62 -19.92
CA VAL A 39 -10.93 5.26 -19.63
C VAL A 39 -10.58 5.38 -18.15
N PHE A 40 -11.08 6.42 -17.48
CA PHE A 40 -10.93 6.59 -16.03
C PHE A 40 -11.41 5.37 -15.24
N SER A 41 -12.61 4.88 -15.53
CA SER A 41 -13.22 3.74 -14.86
C SER A 41 -12.47 2.44 -15.17
N GLN A 42 -12.06 2.25 -16.43
CA GLN A 42 -11.25 1.08 -16.82
C GLN A 42 -9.94 1.00 -16.03
N ILE A 43 -9.24 2.12 -15.82
CA ILE A 43 -8.00 2.15 -15.03
C ILE A 43 -8.28 1.84 -13.55
N CYS A 44 -9.32 2.45 -12.96
CA CYS A 44 -9.72 2.16 -11.58
C CYS A 44 -10.01 0.66 -11.39
N SER A 45 -10.82 0.08 -12.27
CA SER A 45 -11.19 -1.34 -12.27
C SER A 45 -9.97 -2.25 -12.45
N ALA A 46 -9.04 -1.90 -13.33
CA ALA A 46 -7.83 -2.68 -13.54
C ALA A 46 -6.94 -2.69 -12.28
N ILE A 47 -6.67 -1.53 -11.68
CA ILE A 47 -5.80 -1.45 -10.50
C ILE A 47 -6.44 -2.15 -9.29
N SER A 48 -7.72 -1.90 -9.02
CA SER A 48 -8.42 -2.54 -7.90
C SER A 48 -8.50 -4.06 -8.06
N SER A 49 -8.68 -4.54 -9.29
CA SER A 49 -8.62 -5.97 -9.60
C SER A 49 -7.24 -6.56 -9.33
N GLU A 50 -6.16 -5.91 -9.77
CA GLU A 50 -4.79 -6.38 -9.51
C GLU A 50 -4.46 -6.46 -8.02
N VAL A 51 -4.96 -5.52 -7.21
CA VAL A 51 -4.87 -5.57 -5.74
C VAL A 51 -5.69 -6.74 -5.19
N THR A 52 -6.92 -6.91 -5.66
CA THR A 52 -7.84 -7.98 -5.21
C THR A 52 -7.30 -9.37 -5.53
N PHE A 53 -6.65 -9.53 -6.69
CA PHE A 53 -5.98 -10.76 -7.10
C PHE A 53 -4.60 -10.95 -6.47
N GLY A 54 -4.15 -10.03 -5.61
CA GLY A 54 -2.87 -10.11 -4.90
C GLY A 54 -1.63 -9.92 -5.79
N ARG A 55 -1.80 -9.48 -7.04
CA ARG A 55 -0.68 -9.15 -7.96
C ARG A 55 -0.04 -7.83 -7.59
N LEU A 56 -0.83 -6.90 -7.05
CA LEU A 56 -0.36 -5.71 -6.36
C LEU A 56 -0.47 -5.93 -4.85
N GLN A 57 0.69 -6.11 -4.22
CA GLN A 57 0.79 -6.40 -2.79
C GLN A 57 0.84 -5.11 -1.96
N PRO A 58 0.34 -5.14 -0.71
CA PRO A 58 0.47 -4.03 0.22
C PRO A 58 1.92 -3.56 0.36
N GLY A 59 2.11 -2.24 0.41
CA GLY A 59 3.44 -1.62 0.49
C GLY A 59 4.17 -1.49 -0.86
N MET A 60 3.64 -2.04 -1.95
CA MET A 60 4.19 -1.78 -3.29
C MET A 60 3.95 -0.34 -3.70
N ARG A 61 4.97 0.28 -4.29
CA ARG A 61 4.88 1.65 -4.82
C ARG A 61 4.28 1.63 -6.22
N LEU A 62 3.24 2.43 -6.43
CA LEU A 62 2.68 2.67 -7.75
C LEU A 62 3.56 3.65 -8.55
N PRO A 63 3.51 3.60 -9.90
CA PRO A 63 4.14 4.60 -10.75
C PRO A 63 3.69 6.02 -10.37
N THR A 64 4.47 7.02 -10.77
CA THR A 64 3.98 8.41 -10.65
C THR A 64 2.84 8.65 -11.63
N THR A 65 2.01 9.66 -11.35
CA THR A 65 0.92 10.07 -12.26
C THR A 65 1.43 10.31 -13.69
N ARG A 66 2.59 10.96 -13.83
CA ARG A 66 3.20 11.22 -15.14
C ARG A 66 3.72 9.96 -15.81
N ALA A 67 4.32 9.04 -15.05
CA ALA A 67 4.83 7.79 -15.59
C ALA A 67 3.68 6.90 -16.10
N LEU A 68 2.62 6.72 -15.30
CA LEU A 68 1.48 5.91 -15.72
C LEU A 68 0.70 6.56 -16.87
N ALA A 69 0.58 7.89 -16.87
CA ALA A 69 -0.05 8.61 -17.99
C ALA A 69 0.72 8.40 -19.30
N ALA A 70 2.06 8.40 -19.26
CA ALA A 70 2.89 8.13 -20.43
C ALA A 70 2.79 6.66 -20.88
N GLU A 71 2.77 5.71 -19.94
CA GLU A 71 2.64 4.28 -20.21
C GLU A 71 1.30 3.93 -20.87
N LEU A 72 0.20 4.52 -20.39
CA LEU A 72 -1.15 4.28 -20.90
C LEU A 72 -1.57 5.25 -22.01
N GLN A 73 -0.73 6.23 -22.36
CA GLN A 73 -1.02 7.30 -23.33
C GLN A 73 -2.32 8.07 -23.02
N VAL A 74 -2.54 8.40 -21.76
CA VAL A 74 -3.72 9.15 -21.29
C VAL A 74 -3.33 10.52 -20.71
N ALA A 75 -4.31 11.41 -20.53
CA ALA A 75 -4.06 12.68 -19.87
C ALA A 75 -3.62 12.48 -18.40
N VAL A 76 -2.61 13.24 -17.96
CA VAL A 76 -2.09 13.22 -16.58
C VAL A 76 -3.21 13.46 -15.55
N ASN A 77 -4.13 14.38 -15.85
CA ASN A 77 -5.26 14.67 -14.97
C ASN A 77 -6.21 13.48 -14.80
N THR A 78 -6.34 12.62 -15.82
CA THR A 78 -7.13 11.38 -15.71
C THR A 78 -6.50 10.45 -14.68
N VAL A 79 -5.19 10.22 -14.76
CA VAL A 79 -4.48 9.39 -13.78
C VAL A 79 -4.50 10.00 -12.38
N ALA A 80 -4.38 11.33 -12.27
CA ALA A 80 -4.48 12.02 -10.98
C ALA A 80 -5.85 11.76 -10.33
N LYS A 81 -6.92 11.81 -11.13
CA LYS A 81 -8.27 11.49 -10.68
C LYS A 81 -8.38 10.02 -10.28
N VAL A 82 -7.78 9.09 -11.03
CA VAL A 82 -7.77 7.65 -10.70
C VAL A 82 -7.11 7.40 -9.34
N TYR A 83 -5.93 7.95 -9.09
CA TYR A 83 -5.24 7.74 -7.81
C TYR A 83 -6.02 8.33 -6.64
N ARG A 84 -6.66 9.48 -6.83
CA ARG A 84 -7.56 10.05 -5.83
C ARG A 84 -8.76 9.14 -5.54
N GLU A 85 -9.37 8.57 -6.57
CA GLU A 85 -10.51 7.65 -6.41
C GLU A 85 -10.10 6.38 -5.66
N LEU A 86 -8.96 5.79 -6.03
CA LEU A 86 -8.41 4.62 -5.35
C LEU A 86 -8.01 4.91 -3.90
N GLU A 87 -7.56 6.13 -3.61
CA GLU A 87 -7.24 6.57 -2.25
C GLU A 87 -8.50 6.71 -1.40
N ILE A 88 -9.56 7.32 -1.95
CA ILE A 88 -10.88 7.41 -1.29
C ILE A 88 -11.45 6.01 -1.04
N ALA A 89 -11.29 5.08 -1.99
CA ALA A 89 -11.71 3.69 -1.86
C ALA A 89 -10.77 2.84 -0.99
N GLY A 90 -9.67 3.41 -0.49
CA GLY A 90 -8.73 2.75 0.43
C GLY A 90 -7.80 1.72 -0.21
N PHE A 91 -7.74 1.63 -1.54
CA PHE A 91 -6.81 0.73 -2.25
C PHE A 91 -5.37 1.24 -2.24
N VAL A 92 -5.20 2.56 -2.14
CA VAL A 92 -3.89 3.21 -2.15
C VAL A 92 -3.83 4.30 -1.10
N GLU A 93 -2.62 4.72 -0.77
CA GLU A 93 -2.37 5.88 0.09
C GLU A 93 -1.24 6.75 -0.47
N GLY A 94 -1.40 8.06 -0.42
CA GLY A 94 -0.34 9.02 -0.71
C GLY A 94 0.58 9.23 0.50
N ARG A 95 1.88 8.98 0.34
CA ARG A 95 2.93 9.25 1.36
C ARG A 95 3.78 10.47 0.99
N GLY A 96 3.14 11.53 0.47
CA GLY A 96 3.80 12.77 0.06
C GLY A 96 4.94 12.55 -0.96
N ARG A 97 6.17 12.96 -0.64
CA ARG A 97 7.35 12.82 -1.52
C ARG A 97 7.75 11.37 -1.78
N GLN A 98 7.30 10.43 -0.95
CA GLN A 98 7.60 8.99 -1.09
C GLN A 98 6.82 8.36 -2.26
N GLY A 99 5.69 8.95 -2.66
CA GLY A 99 4.81 8.47 -3.72
C GLY A 99 3.52 7.82 -3.20
N THR A 100 2.88 7.05 -4.08
CA THR A 100 1.60 6.37 -3.81
C THR A 100 1.84 4.88 -3.62
N PHE A 101 1.24 4.29 -2.60
CA PHE A 101 1.48 2.88 -2.20
C PHE A 101 0.18 2.10 -2.11
N ILE A 102 0.24 0.81 -2.41
CA ILE A 102 -0.89 -0.12 -2.22
C ILE A 102 -1.12 -0.33 -0.73
N VAL A 103 -2.38 -0.26 -0.34
CA VAL A 103 -2.83 -0.46 1.05
C VAL A 103 -3.25 -1.91 1.25
N ASP A 104 -3.03 -2.42 2.47
CA ASP A 104 -3.57 -3.70 2.88
C ASP A 104 -5.10 -3.61 3.03
N GLN A 105 -5.80 -4.35 2.18
CA GLN A 105 -7.26 -4.44 2.19
C GLN A 105 -7.79 -5.57 3.08
N SER A 106 -6.90 -6.36 3.71
CA SER A 106 -7.30 -7.41 4.64
C SER A 106 -7.73 -6.85 6.01
N GLY A 107 -8.63 -7.57 6.69
CA GLY A 107 -9.12 -7.21 8.01
C GLY A 107 -10.27 -6.18 8.04
N THR A 108 -10.65 -5.77 9.24
CA THR A 108 -11.65 -4.72 9.54
C THR A 108 -11.07 -3.32 9.28
N ALA A 109 -11.93 -2.29 9.22
CA ALA A 109 -11.48 -0.91 9.06
C ALA A 109 -10.50 -0.46 10.16
N GLY A 110 -10.72 -0.91 11.41
CA GLY A 110 -9.82 -0.63 12.53
C GLY A 110 -8.45 -1.31 12.38
N GLU A 111 -8.42 -2.56 11.91
CA GLU A 111 -7.17 -3.29 11.66
C GLU A 111 -6.35 -2.62 10.55
N ARG A 112 -7.00 -2.17 9.47
CA ARG A 112 -6.33 -1.42 8.39
C ARG A 112 -5.73 -0.11 8.89
N GLU A 113 -6.46 0.62 9.73
CA GLU A 113 -5.95 1.87 10.29
C GLU A 113 -4.79 1.63 11.27
N ALA A 114 -4.85 0.54 12.05
CA ALA A 114 -3.74 0.13 12.91
C ALA A 114 -2.49 -0.23 12.08
N LEU A 115 -2.64 -0.92 10.94
CA LEU A 115 -1.55 -1.22 10.01
C LEU A 115 -0.91 0.05 9.41
N ARG A 116 -1.74 1.02 8.97
CA ARG A 116 -1.26 2.34 8.49
C ARG A 116 -0.51 3.10 9.58
N PHE A 117 -1.10 3.15 10.78
CA PHE A 117 -0.49 3.78 11.94
C PHE A 117 0.86 3.15 12.27
N THR A 118 0.93 1.82 12.40
CA THR A 118 2.17 1.13 12.75
C THR A 118 3.26 1.28 11.68
N THR A 119 2.90 1.26 10.39
CA THR A 119 3.84 1.52 9.30
C THR A 119 4.41 2.95 9.39
N SER A 120 3.55 3.95 9.59
CA SER A 120 3.98 5.34 9.74
C SER A 120 4.88 5.55 10.96
N MET A 121 4.57 4.92 12.10
CA MET A 121 5.40 5.01 13.30
C MET A 121 6.78 4.34 13.09
N ARG A 122 6.83 3.20 12.40
CA ARG A 122 8.08 2.53 12.04
C ARG A 122 8.93 3.37 11.08
N ASP A 123 8.30 4.00 10.08
CA ASP A 123 8.99 4.88 9.12
C ASP A 123 9.59 6.12 9.81
N LEU A 124 9.00 6.56 10.92
CA LEU A 124 9.52 7.63 11.79
C LEU A 124 10.56 7.14 12.81
N GLY A 125 10.85 5.84 12.86
CA GLY A 125 11.80 5.24 13.81
C GLY A 125 11.27 5.10 15.24
N LEU A 126 9.95 5.18 15.45
CA LEU A 126 9.36 5.01 16.78
C LEU A 126 9.32 3.53 17.18
N THR A 127 9.57 3.29 18.45
CA THR A 127 9.32 1.99 19.09
C THR A 127 7.83 1.76 19.29
N ARG A 128 7.43 0.49 19.49
CA ARG A 128 6.05 0.12 19.84
C ARG A 128 5.55 0.88 21.07
N GLU A 129 6.41 1.03 22.08
CA GLU A 129 6.06 1.68 23.34
C GLU A 129 5.78 3.17 23.15
N GLN A 130 6.60 3.87 22.36
CA GLN A 130 6.36 5.27 22.00
C GLN A 130 5.09 5.44 21.16
N ALA A 131 4.83 4.54 20.22
CA ALA A 131 3.62 4.57 19.41
C ALA A 131 2.35 4.41 20.28
N LEU A 132 2.34 3.47 21.23
CA LEU A 132 1.21 3.28 22.15
C LEU A 132 1.00 4.51 23.05
N ALA A 133 2.07 5.07 23.59
CA ALA A 133 1.98 6.29 24.42
C ALA A 133 1.41 7.50 23.67
N LEU A 134 1.60 7.59 22.35
CA LEU A 134 0.98 8.62 21.51
C LEU A 134 -0.53 8.40 21.36
N VAL A 135 -0.96 7.15 21.13
CA VAL A 135 -2.37 6.79 21.01
C VAL A 135 -3.09 7.05 22.32
N GLU A 136 -2.54 6.61 23.45
CA GLU A 136 -3.12 6.84 24.78
C GLU A 136 -3.30 8.33 25.07
N ARG A 137 -2.27 9.14 24.80
CA ARG A 137 -2.34 10.60 25.00
C ARG A 137 -3.37 11.28 24.11
N ALA A 138 -3.60 10.75 22.91
CA ALA A 138 -4.60 11.28 21.98
C ALA A 138 -6.02 10.82 22.31
N TRP A 139 -6.19 9.71 23.03
CA TRP A 139 -7.49 9.09 23.29
C TRP A 139 -8.29 9.79 24.39
N GLY A 140 -7.60 10.48 25.31
CA GLY A 140 -8.21 11.14 26.47
C GLY A 140 -8.10 10.33 27.74
#